data_AF-A0AAD7LBN7-F1
#
_entry.id   AF-A0AAD7LBN7-F1
#
_cell.length_a   1.000
_cell.length_b   1.000
_cell.length_c   1.000
_cell.angle_alpha   90.00
_cell.angle_beta   90.00
_cell.angle_gamma   90.00
#
_symmetry.space_group_name_H-M   'P 1'
#
loop_
_entity.id
_entity.type
_entity.pdbx_description
1 polymer ?
#
loop_
_entity_poly.entity_id
_entity_poly.type
_entity_poly.pdbx_seq_one_letter_code
_entity_poly.pdbx_strand_id
1 'polypeptide(L)'
;MSSQCIELVKLFSVAVDFLKTGIPAVTPPHFYVKKYPDFMGKPDKPTYESPRDIGKLFREVKDIAPHTNSTSPFTREVAEQSYDRDMKVDGFEDYIDAAFYYKTKYDYKLGNLMEYYGIKTESEILSGEHYKDV
;
A
#
# COMPACT_ATOMS: atom_id res chain seq x y z
N MET A 1 -5.57 -19.12 27.04
CA MET A 1 -4.85 -17.89 26.63
C MET A 1 -3.53 -17.86 27.37
N SER A 2 -2.40 -17.70 26.67
CA SER A 2 -1.07 -17.65 27.31
C SER A 2 -0.90 -16.35 28.09
N SER A 3 -0.27 -16.40 29.26
CA SER A 3 0.04 -15.21 30.08
C SER A 3 0.88 -14.18 29.31
N GLN A 4 1.84 -14.66 28.51
CA GLN A 4 2.66 -13.83 27.63
C GLN A 4 1.84 -13.07 26.59
N CYS A 5 0.80 -13.70 26.01
CA CYS A 5 -0.07 -13.03 25.05
C CYS A 5 -0.88 -11.91 25.71
N ILE A 6 -1.34 -12.12 26.95
CA ILE A 6 -2.09 -11.09 27.69
C ILE A 6 -1.22 -9.88 27.98
N GLU A 7 0.04 -10.09 28.36
CA GLU A 7 1.00 -9.01 28.61
C GLU A 7 1.31 -8.22 27.33
N LEU A 8 1.55 -8.91 26.20
CA LEU A 8 1.71 -8.26 24.89
C LEU A 8 0.51 -7.42 24.49
N VAL A 9 -0.72 -7.91 24.73
CA VAL A 9 -1.95 -7.16 24.43
C VAL A 9 -2.04 -5.89 25.27
N LYS A 10 -1.66 -5.94 26.55
CA LYS A 10 -1.61 -4.74 27.41
C LYS A 10 -0.58 -3.72 26.89
N LEU A 11 0.61 -4.17 26.51
CA LEU A 11 1.64 -3.29 25.92
C LEU A 11 1.17 -2.66 24.61
N PHE A 12 0.48 -3.42 23.77
CA PHE A 12 -0.10 -2.91 22.52
C PHE A 12 -1.14 -1.82 22.77
N SER A 13 -2.01 -2.00 23.78
CA SER A 13 -2.98 -0.97 24.17
C SER A 13 -2.29 0.35 24.57
N VAL A 14 -1.20 0.28 25.34
CA VAL A 14 -0.41 1.47 25.73
C VAL A 14 0.23 2.12 24.50
N ALA A 15 0.75 1.35 23.56
CA ALA A 15 1.38 1.86 22.35
C ALA A 15 0.39 2.68 21.49
N VAL A 16 -0.85 2.20 21.35
CA VAL A 16 -1.90 2.90 20.60
C VAL A 16 -2.30 4.21 21.27
N ASP A 17 -2.39 4.23 22.61
CA ASP A 17 -2.72 5.43 23.39
C ASP A 17 -1.53 6.37 23.63
N PHE A 18 -0.36 6.12 23.03
CA PHE A 18 0.83 6.96 23.19
C PHE A 18 0.57 8.42 22.80
N LEU A 19 -0.17 8.66 21.71
CA LEU A 19 -0.49 10.02 21.27
C LEU A 19 -1.34 10.81 22.28
N LYS A 20 -2.10 10.10 23.14
CA LYS A 20 -2.97 10.71 24.15
C LYS A 20 -2.27 10.85 25.49
N THR A 21 -1.49 9.85 25.87
CA THR A 21 -0.95 9.70 27.24
C THR A 21 0.51 10.13 27.35
N GLY A 22 1.25 10.14 26.23
CA GLY A 22 2.69 10.36 26.21
C GLY A 22 3.52 9.24 26.84
N ILE A 23 2.89 8.12 27.28
CA ILE A 23 3.58 7.01 27.93
C ILE A 23 4.01 6.00 26.88
N PRO A 24 5.32 5.80 26.64
CA PRO A 24 5.79 4.84 25.64
C PRO A 24 5.60 3.40 26.12
N ALA A 25 5.14 2.52 25.23
CA ALA A 25 5.15 1.09 25.48
C ALA A 25 6.58 0.53 25.33
N VAL A 26 7.18 0.09 26.44
CA VAL A 26 8.51 -0.54 26.44
C VAL A 26 8.34 -2.04 26.36
N THR A 27 8.83 -2.66 25.28
CA THR A 27 8.76 -4.12 25.08
C THR A 27 9.97 -4.81 25.68
N PRO A 28 9.81 -5.68 26.68
CA PRO A 28 10.91 -6.47 27.24
C PRO A 28 11.62 -7.38 26.21
N PRO A 29 12.93 -7.65 26.36
CA PRO A 29 13.68 -8.47 25.41
C PRO A 29 13.18 -9.90 25.23
N HIS A 30 12.52 -10.47 26.24
CA HIS A 30 11.98 -11.83 26.16
C HIS A 30 10.75 -11.96 25.25
N PHE A 31 10.15 -10.82 24.85
CA PHE A 31 9.10 -10.79 23.83
C PHE A 31 9.66 -10.67 22.41
N TYR A 32 10.98 -10.50 22.23
CA TYR A 32 11.56 -10.41 20.90
C TYR A 32 11.53 -11.75 20.19
N VAL A 33 10.86 -11.74 19.05
CA VAL A 33 10.69 -12.89 18.18
C VAL A 33 12.01 -13.17 17.46
N LYS A 34 12.51 -14.41 17.60
CA LYS A 34 13.75 -14.86 16.94
C LYS A 34 13.56 -15.26 15.49
N LYS A 35 12.40 -15.85 15.16
CA LYS A 35 11.99 -16.25 13.81
C LYS A 35 10.54 -15.86 13.57
N TYR A 36 10.26 -15.25 12.43
CA TYR A 36 8.94 -14.78 12.09
C TYR A 36 8.17 -15.85 11.30
N PRO A 37 6.84 -15.93 11.44
CA PRO A 37 6.02 -16.69 10.50
C PRO A 37 6.25 -16.19 9.06
N ASP A 38 6.28 -17.13 8.11
CA ASP A 38 6.39 -16.89 6.66
C ASP A 38 5.42 -15.83 6.14
N PHE A 39 4.16 -15.87 6.61
CA PHE A 39 3.13 -14.91 6.19
C PHE A 39 3.38 -13.44 6.58
N MET A 40 4.35 -13.16 7.45
CA MET A 40 4.69 -11.77 7.83
C MET A 40 5.59 -11.06 6.80
N GLY A 41 6.08 -11.76 5.77
CA GLY A 41 6.77 -11.16 4.63
C GLY A 41 8.00 -10.33 4.99
N LYS A 42 8.80 -10.75 5.98
CA LYS A 42 10.01 -10.03 6.41
C LYS A 42 11.26 -10.60 5.69
N PRO A 43 11.75 -9.98 4.60
CA PRO A 43 12.87 -10.49 3.81
C PRO A 43 14.18 -10.57 4.62
N ASP A 44 14.42 -9.57 5.46
CA ASP A 44 15.68 -9.40 6.21
C ASP A 44 15.73 -10.21 7.52
N LYS A 45 14.71 -11.02 7.80
CA LYS A 45 14.56 -11.75 9.06
C LYS A 45 14.40 -13.24 8.80
N PRO A 46 14.93 -14.11 9.67
CA PRO A 46 14.72 -15.54 9.52
C PRO A 46 13.23 -15.87 9.72
N THR A 47 12.68 -16.65 8.78
CA THR A 47 11.28 -17.06 8.80
C THR A 47 11.11 -18.56 9.02
N TYR A 48 9.89 -18.99 9.35
CA TYR A 48 9.48 -20.40 9.41
C TYR A 48 8.10 -20.58 8.78
N GLU A 49 7.84 -21.75 8.19
CA GLU A 49 6.53 -22.07 7.64
C GLU A 49 5.50 -22.24 8.77
N SER A 50 4.49 -21.35 8.82
CA SER A 50 3.44 -21.45 9.81
C SER A 50 2.49 -22.62 9.49
N PRO A 51 2.23 -23.55 10.44
CA PRO A 51 1.29 -24.65 10.24
C PRO A 51 -0.18 -24.23 10.42
N ARG A 52 -0.43 -22.99 10.86
CA ARG A 52 -1.78 -22.45 11.10
C ARG A 52 -2.46 -22.06 9.79
N ASP A 53 -3.79 -21.94 9.84
CA ASP A 53 -4.61 -21.66 8.65
C ASP A 53 -4.22 -20.36 7.95
N ILE A 54 -3.82 -19.32 8.69
CA ILE A 54 -3.32 -18.07 8.10
C ILE A 54 -2.06 -18.26 7.25
N GLY A 55 -1.17 -19.17 7.67
CA GLY A 55 0.05 -19.49 6.92
C GLY A 55 -0.28 -20.26 5.65
N LYS A 56 -1.18 -21.25 5.75
CA LYS A 56 -1.68 -21.98 4.58
C LYS A 56 -2.33 -21.04 3.58
N LEU A 57 -3.26 -20.20 4.04
CA LEU A 57 -3.94 -19.22 3.19
C LEU A 57 -2.94 -18.28 2.53
N PHE A 58 -1.96 -17.75 3.28
CA PHE A 58 -0.90 -16.91 2.71
C PHE A 58 -0.15 -17.62 1.58
N ARG A 59 0.22 -18.90 1.75
CA ARG A 59 0.95 -19.66 0.73
C ARG A 59 0.10 -19.95 -0.51
N GLU A 60 -1.20 -20.14 -0.36
CA GLU A 60 -2.13 -20.31 -1.49
C GLU A 60 -2.33 -19.02 -2.28
N VAL A 61 -2.39 -17.85 -1.60
CA VAL A 61 -2.73 -16.58 -2.26
C VAL A 61 -1.54 -15.71 -2.64
N LYS A 62 -0.35 -15.95 -2.07
CA LYS A 62 0.83 -15.09 -2.30
C LYS A 62 1.21 -14.95 -3.77
N ASP A 63 0.99 -16.00 -4.57
CA ASP A 63 1.33 -16.05 -5.99
C ASP A 63 0.11 -15.72 -6.88
N ILE A 64 -1.10 -15.62 -6.29
CA ILE A 64 -2.35 -15.23 -6.97
C ILE A 64 -2.49 -13.72 -7.01
N ALA A 65 -2.10 -13.05 -5.93
CA ALA A 65 -2.02 -11.59 -5.94
C ALA A 65 -0.92 -11.21 -6.92
N PRO A 66 -1.23 -10.54 -8.05
CA PRO A 66 -0.20 -10.13 -9.00
C PRO A 66 0.86 -9.34 -8.23
N HIS A 67 2.07 -9.91 -8.13
CA HIS A 67 3.24 -9.16 -7.71
C HIS A 67 3.35 -8.00 -8.69
N THR A 68 3.29 -6.77 -8.16
CA THR A 68 3.14 -5.51 -8.90
C THR A 68 1.68 -5.30 -9.36
N ASN A 69 1.02 -4.22 -8.97
CA ASN A 69 1.19 -2.86 -9.54
C ASN A 69 1.31 -2.81 -11.07
N SER A 70 1.01 -3.90 -11.78
CA SER A 70 0.70 -3.88 -13.19
C SER A 70 -0.69 -3.27 -13.34
N THR A 71 -0.76 -1.97 -13.08
CA THR A 71 -1.67 -1.12 -13.84
C THR A 71 -1.29 -1.40 -15.28
N SER A 72 -2.07 -2.24 -15.96
CA SER A 72 -1.93 -2.36 -17.40
C SER A 72 -1.86 -0.94 -17.95
N PRO A 73 -0.89 -0.62 -18.81
CA PRO A 73 -0.76 0.74 -19.32
C PRO A 73 -2.12 1.17 -19.85
N PHE A 74 -2.54 2.39 -19.52
CA PHE A 74 -3.80 2.93 -20.02
C PHE A 74 -3.63 3.17 -21.52
N THR A 75 -3.92 2.14 -22.32
CA THR A 75 -3.73 2.18 -23.77
C THR A 75 -4.93 2.84 -24.43
N ARG A 76 -4.77 3.14 -25.73
CA ARG A 76 -5.84 3.71 -26.54
C ARG A 76 -7.05 2.77 -26.57
N GLU A 77 -6.84 1.47 -26.64
CA GLU A 77 -7.91 0.46 -26.67
C GLU A 77 -8.71 0.47 -25.37
N VAL A 78 -8.03 0.59 -24.23
CA VAL A 78 -8.68 0.72 -22.92
C VAL A 78 -9.48 2.02 -22.83
N ALA A 79 -8.92 3.13 -23.35
CA ALA A 79 -9.61 4.41 -23.38
C ALA A 79 -10.89 4.36 -24.22
N GLU A 80 -10.84 3.73 -25.39
CA GLU A 80 -12.00 3.56 -26.28
C GLU A 80 -13.08 2.67 -25.65
N GLN A 81 -12.70 1.61 -24.93
CA GLN A 81 -13.63 0.73 -24.21
C GLN A 81 -14.25 1.40 -22.98
N SER A 82 -13.50 2.28 -22.31
CA SER A 82 -13.94 2.96 -21.07
C SER A 82 -14.70 4.25 -21.34
N TYR A 83 -14.78 4.70 -22.60
CA TYR A 83 -15.44 5.95 -22.96
C TYR A 83 -16.95 5.82 -22.83
N ASP A 84 -17.51 6.51 -21.83
CA ASP A 84 -18.96 6.61 -21.66
C ASP A 84 -19.54 7.70 -22.56
N ARG A 85 -20.35 7.28 -23.53
CA ARG A 85 -21.00 8.19 -24.48
C ARG A 85 -22.10 9.02 -23.83
N ASP A 86 -22.70 8.55 -22.74
CA ASP A 86 -23.76 9.24 -22.03
C ASP A 86 -23.22 10.43 -21.23
N MET A 87 -21.91 10.44 -20.95
CA MET A 87 -21.22 11.58 -20.31
C MET A 87 -20.83 12.69 -21.30
N LYS A 88 -21.15 12.56 -22.59
CA LYS A 88 -20.85 13.58 -23.60
C LYS A 88 -21.80 14.77 -23.44
N VAL A 89 -21.24 15.95 -23.17
CA VAL A 89 -21.99 17.21 -23.05
C VAL A 89 -21.79 18.05 -24.31
N ASP A 90 -22.85 18.66 -24.82
CA ASP A 90 -22.76 19.55 -25.99
C ASP A 90 -21.82 20.74 -25.72
N GLY A 91 -20.92 21.02 -26.66
CA GLY A 91 -19.93 22.09 -26.56
C GLY A 91 -18.69 21.74 -25.73
N PHE A 92 -18.50 20.47 -25.35
CA PHE A 92 -17.27 20.05 -24.67
C PHE A 92 -16.01 20.25 -25.54
N GLU A 93 -16.17 20.28 -26.87
CA GLU A 93 -15.08 20.47 -27.83
C GLU A 93 -14.30 21.76 -27.57
N ASP A 94 -14.97 22.82 -27.13
CA ASP A 94 -14.37 24.13 -26.83
C ASP A 94 -13.40 24.07 -25.64
N TYR A 95 -13.48 23.02 -24.80
CA TYR A 95 -12.67 22.85 -23.61
C TYR A 95 -11.53 21.84 -23.78
N ILE A 96 -11.43 21.18 -24.94
CA ILE A 96 -10.42 20.14 -25.18
C ILE A 96 -9.00 20.69 -24.99
N ASP A 97 -8.69 21.84 -25.59
CA ASP A 97 -7.37 22.44 -25.51
C ASP A 97 -6.99 22.81 -24.06
N ALA A 98 -7.94 23.37 -23.31
CA ALA A 98 -7.75 23.71 -21.91
C ALA A 98 -7.54 22.45 -21.06
N ALA A 99 -8.32 21.39 -21.30
CA ALA A 99 -8.19 20.12 -20.60
C ALA A 99 -6.80 19.50 -20.85
N PHE A 100 -6.32 19.49 -22.10
CA PHE A 100 -4.97 19.03 -22.43
C PHE A 100 -3.90 19.87 -21.72
N TYR A 101 -4.02 21.20 -21.75
CA TYR A 101 -3.07 22.08 -21.07
C TYR A 101 -2.95 21.78 -19.57
N TYR A 102 -4.08 21.68 -18.86
CA TYR A 102 -4.07 21.42 -17.42
C TYR A 102 -3.62 20.01 -17.09
N LYS A 103 -3.99 19.01 -17.89
CA LYS A 103 -3.52 17.63 -17.73
C LYS A 103 -2.00 17.55 -17.89
N THR A 104 -1.43 18.13 -18.95
CA THR A 104 0.03 18.13 -19.15
C THR A 104 0.77 18.80 -17.99
N LYS A 105 0.22 19.90 -17.46
CA LYS A 105 0.79 20.59 -16.29
C LYS A 105 0.71 19.73 -15.02
N TYR A 106 -0.37 18.96 -14.86
CA TYR A 106 -0.52 17.99 -13.77
C TYR A 106 0.52 16.88 -13.90
N ASP A 107 0.56 16.21 -15.04
CA ASP A 107 1.47 15.09 -15.34
C ASP A 107 2.94 15.49 -15.09
N TYR A 108 3.33 16.70 -15.52
CA TYR A 108 4.68 17.22 -15.28
C TYR A 108 5.00 17.40 -13.79
N LYS A 109 4.08 17.99 -13.02
CA LYS A 109 4.28 18.19 -11.57
C LYS A 109 4.31 16.86 -10.83
N LEU A 110 3.42 15.94 -11.20
CA LEU A 110 3.32 14.62 -10.61
C LEU A 110 4.61 13.83 -10.88
N GLY A 111 5.10 13.83 -12.12
CA GLY A 111 6.36 13.19 -12.49
C GLY A 111 7.55 13.71 -11.69
N ASN A 112 7.67 15.03 -11.53
CA ASN A 112 8.73 15.65 -10.72
C ASN A 112 8.66 15.22 -9.24
N LEU A 113 7.45 15.12 -8.67
CA LEU A 113 7.26 14.67 -7.30
C LEU A 113 7.63 13.19 -7.14
N MET A 114 7.19 12.35 -8.09
CA MET A 114 7.51 10.93 -8.12
C MET A 114 9.02 10.70 -8.18
N GLU A 115 9.72 11.43 -9.06
CA GLU A 115 11.18 11.36 -9.18
C GLU A 115 11.90 11.85 -7.90
N TYR A 116 11.48 12.99 -7.35
CA TYR A 116 12.11 13.57 -6.17
C TYR A 116 12.00 12.67 -4.92
N TYR A 117 10.85 12.03 -4.72
CA TYR A 117 10.60 11.17 -3.57
C TYR A 117 10.84 9.67 -3.84
N GLY A 118 11.23 9.29 -5.06
CA GLY A 118 11.39 7.88 -5.45
C GLY A 118 10.09 7.08 -5.39
N ILE A 119 8.95 7.73 -5.62
CA ILE A 119 7.62 7.14 -5.58
C ILE A 119 7.27 6.60 -6.97
N LYS A 120 6.63 5.43 -7.04
CA LYS A 120 6.40 4.74 -8.31
C LYS A 120 5.01 4.95 -8.88
N THR A 121 4.03 5.29 -8.06
CA THR A 121 2.63 5.43 -8.47
C THR A 121 1.98 6.71 -7.94
N GLU A 122 1.02 7.25 -8.68
CA GLU A 122 0.20 8.40 -8.22
C GLU A 122 -0.57 8.07 -6.93
N SER A 123 -1.07 6.82 -6.83
CA SER A 123 -1.79 6.34 -5.66
C SER A 123 -0.97 6.39 -4.39
N GLU A 124 0.34 6.12 -4.45
CA GLU A 124 1.26 6.25 -3.30
C GLU A 124 1.36 7.71 -2.82
N ILE A 125 1.33 8.67 -3.75
CA ILE A 125 1.30 10.10 -3.41
C ILE A 125 -0.01 10.48 -2.73
N LEU A 126 -1.14 9.98 -3.25
CA LEU A 126 -2.47 10.31 -2.72
C LEU A 126 -2.78 9.64 -1.38
N SER A 127 -2.37 8.39 -1.19
CA SER A 127 -2.61 7.65 0.05
C SER A 127 -1.64 8.02 1.17
N GLY A 128 -0.45 8.54 0.82
CA GLY A 128 0.64 8.73 1.77
C GLY A 128 1.26 7.41 2.26
N GLU A 129 0.82 6.26 1.74
CA GLU A 129 1.40 4.95 2.03
C GLU A 129 2.55 4.67 1.04
N HIS A 130 3.79 4.71 1.55
CA HIS A 130 4.95 4.35 0.76
C HIS A 130 5.16 2.83 0.80
N TYR A 131 4.78 2.15 -0.29
CA TYR A 131 5.11 0.74 -0.48
C TYR A 131 6.60 0.62 -0.78
N LYS A 132 7.40 0.30 0.24
CA LYS A 132 8.79 -0.12 0.01
C LYS A 132 8.73 -1.45 -0.75
N ASP A 133 9.06 -1.41 -2.02
CA ASP A 133 9.44 -2.62 -2.75
C ASP A 133 10.62 -3.25 -2.01
N VAL A 134 10.35 -4.44 -1.47
CA VAL A 134 11.31 -5.38 -0.89
C VAL A 134 12.04 -6.09 -2.02
#